data_AF-A0A1F1FVC0-F1
#
_entry.id   AF-A0A1F1FVC0-F1
#
_cell.length_a   1.000
_cell.length_b   1.000
_cell.length_c   1.000
_cell.angle_alpha   90.00
_cell.angle_beta   90.00
_cell.angle_gamma   90.00
#
_symmetry.space_group_name_H-M   'P 1'
#
loop_
_entity.id
_entity.type
_entity.pdbx_description
1 polymer ?
#
loop_
_entity_poly.entity_id
_entity_poly.type
_entity_poly.pdbx_seq_one_letter_code
_entity_poly.pdbx_strand_id
1 'polypeptide(L)'
;MADLQTCEETTSKIRSEVENCISEVNVSGGDSDVRSSANGLTGAGLSSNASKAADAVSKARTTFANRLTNHHNGIYNATNQLKAADGAVAACTPKNGDS
;
A
#
# COMPACT_ATOMS: atom_id res chain seq x y z
N MET A 1 -17.03 7.69 -21.21
CA MET A 1 -16.32 6.45 -21.62
C MET A 1 -14.80 6.62 -21.53
N ALA A 2 -14.17 7.63 -22.16
CA ALA A 2 -12.72 7.85 -22.05
C ALA A 2 -12.24 8.12 -20.60
N ASP A 3 -13.02 8.84 -19.81
CA ASP A 3 -12.66 9.17 -18.42
C ASP A 3 -12.63 7.94 -17.50
N LEU A 4 -13.60 7.02 -17.64
CA LEU A 4 -13.64 5.78 -16.87
C LEU A 4 -12.48 4.85 -17.25
N GLN A 5 -12.20 4.70 -18.54
CA GLN A 5 -11.06 3.91 -19.00
C GLN A 5 -9.74 4.47 -18.45
N THR A 6 -9.56 5.80 -18.54
CA THR A 6 -8.37 6.48 -17.99
C THR A 6 -8.26 6.29 -16.47
N CYS A 7 -9.39 6.32 -15.75
CA CYS A 7 -9.44 6.05 -14.32
C CYS A 7 -9.01 4.60 -13.99
N GLU A 8 -9.51 3.61 -14.72
CA GLU A 8 -9.14 2.20 -14.54
C GLU A 8 -7.63 1.99 -14.78
N GLU A 9 -7.10 2.53 -15.89
CA GLU A 9 -5.67 2.41 -16.20
C GLU A 9 -4.78 3.11 -15.16
N THR A 10 -5.17 4.32 -14.74
CA THR A 10 -4.42 5.09 -13.74
C THR A 10 -4.42 4.39 -12.39
N THR A 11 -5.58 3.96 -11.91
CA THR A 11 -5.70 3.30 -10.61
C THR A 11 -5.05 1.91 -10.60
N SER A 12 -5.02 1.22 -11.75
CA SER A 12 -4.26 -0.03 -11.90
C SER A 12 -2.75 0.20 -11.78
N LYS A 13 -2.21 1.26 -12.40
CA LYS A 13 -0.78 1.60 -12.29
C LYS A 13 -0.40 1.96 -10.85
N ILE A 14 -1.18 2.84 -10.21
CA ILE A 14 -0.94 3.23 -8.81
C ILE A 14 -0.99 2.00 -7.89
N ARG A 15 -1.96 1.09 -8.08
CA ARG A 15 -2.01 -0.15 -7.28
C ARG A 15 -0.76 -1.00 -7.42
N SER A 16 -0.25 -1.16 -8.64
CA SER A 16 0.99 -1.91 -8.89
C SER A 16 2.18 -1.27 -8.18
N GLU A 17 2.30 0.06 -8.23
CA GLU A 17 3.36 0.78 -7.50
C GLU A 17 3.23 0.60 -5.98
N VAL A 18 2.02 0.64 -5.43
CA VAL A 18 1.78 0.38 -4.00
C VAL A 18 2.12 -1.06 -3.64
N GLU A 19 1.78 -2.04 -4.49
CA GLU A 19 2.12 -3.46 -4.29
C GLU A 19 3.64 -3.70 -4.28
N ASN A 20 4.36 -3.04 -5.19
CA ASN A 20 5.83 -3.06 -5.18
C ASN A 20 6.38 -2.46 -3.89
N CYS A 21 5.85 -1.32 -3.43
CA CYS A 21 6.27 -0.70 -2.18
C CYS A 21 6.01 -1.60 -0.96
N ILE A 22 4.86 -2.29 -0.90
CA ILE A 22 4.58 -3.28 0.14
C ILE A 22 5.65 -4.37 0.16
N SER A 23 6.02 -4.86 -1.03
CA SER A 23 7.03 -5.91 -1.19
C SER A 23 8.40 -5.44 -0.69
N GLU A 24 8.86 -4.26 -1.12
CA GLU A 24 10.13 -3.66 -0.69
C GLU A 24 10.19 -3.44 0.83
N VAL A 25 9.10 -2.92 1.41
CA VAL A 25 9.00 -2.71 2.85
C VAL A 25 9.07 -4.03 3.60
N ASN A 26 8.35 -5.05 3.15
CA ASN A 26 8.31 -6.36 3.81
C ASN A 26 9.67 -7.08 3.81
N VAL A 27 10.46 -6.92 2.75
CA VAL A 27 11.80 -7.55 2.67
C VAL A 27 12.90 -6.71 3.30
N SER A 28 12.60 -5.49 3.75
CA SER A 28 13.62 -4.63 4.37
C SER A 28 14.18 -5.24 5.66
N GLY A 29 15.51 -5.44 5.72
CA GLY A 29 16.21 -6.08 6.83
C GLY A 29 16.67 -5.16 7.96
N GLY A 30 16.21 -3.90 8.00
CA GLY A 30 16.77 -2.87 8.88
C GLY A 30 16.67 -3.17 10.38
N ASP A 31 15.67 -3.93 10.84
CA ASP A 31 15.60 -4.41 12.23
C ASP A 31 16.70 -5.43 12.54
N SER A 32 17.07 -6.27 11.58
CA SER A 32 18.17 -7.25 11.72
C SER A 32 19.52 -6.54 11.80
N ASP A 33 19.72 -5.49 10.99
CA ASP A 33 20.92 -4.64 11.04
C ASP A 33 21.03 -3.91 12.38
N VAL A 34 19.93 -3.28 12.84
CA VAL A 34 19.88 -2.61 14.15
C VAL A 34 20.16 -3.58 15.27
N ARG A 35 19.58 -4.78 15.24
CA ARG A 35 19.81 -5.80 16.28
C ARG A 35 21.27 -6.24 16.31
N SER A 36 21.89 -6.42 15.14
CA SER A 36 23.27 -6.87 15.00
C SER A 36 24.29 -5.77 15.30
N SER A 37 23.88 -4.50 15.32
CA SER A 37 24.76 -3.36 15.56
C SER A 37 25.47 -3.37 16.92
N ALA A 38 24.92 -4.11 17.91
CA ALA A 38 25.55 -4.28 19.22
C ALA A 38 26.56 -5.43 19.28
N ASN A 39 26.70 -6.23 18.21
CA ASN A 39 27.61 -7.37 18.20
C ASN A 39 29.06 -6.90 18.31
N GLY A 40 29.81 -7.45 19.27
CA GLY A 40 31.20 -7.10 19.49
C GLY A 40 31.44 -5.78 20.22
N LEU A 41 30.38 -5.05 20.61
CA LEU A 41 30.50 -3.83 21.42
C LEU A 41 30.58 -4.17 22.91
N THR A 42 31.50 -3.51 23.62
CA THR A 42 31.63 -3.62 25.07
C THR A 42 30.86 -2.48 25.73
N GLY A 43 29.87 -2.81 26.57
CA GLY A 43 29.07 -1.81 27.28
C GLY A 43 27.77 -2.37 27.84
N ALA A 44 27.43 -2.01 29.07
CA ALA A 44 26.22 -2.49 29.73
C ALA A 44 24.97 -1.99 28.98
N GLY A 45 24.06 -2.90 28.65
CA GLY A 45 22.75 -2.56 28.08
C GLY A 45 22.71 -2.30 26.58
N LEU A 46 23.84 -2.28 25.86
CA LEU A 46 23.87 -2.03 24.41
C LEU A 46 23.04 -3.05 23.62
N SER A 47 23.21 -4.35 23.89
CA SER A 47 22.42 -5.41 23.22
C SER A 47 20.92 -5.31 23.51
N SER A 48 20.55 -4.91 24.72
CA SER A 48 19.15 -4.66 25.10
C SER A 48 18.60 -3.45 24.34
N ASN A 49 19.35 -2.36 24.26
CA ASN A 49 18.92 -1.15 23.54
C ASN A 49 18.80 -1.40 22.04
N ALA A 50 19.77 -2.11 21.44
CA ALA A 50 19.71 -2.55 20.05
C ALA A 50 18.49 -3.44 19.78
N SER A 51 18.19 -4.38 20.68
CA SER A 51 16.99 -5.23 20.56
C SER A 51 15.70 -4.41 20.61
N LYS A 52 15.56 -3.48 21.57
CA LYS A 52 14.38 -2.60 21.67
C LYS A 52 14.22 -1.70 20.44
N ALA A 53 15.32 -1.15 19.93
CA ALA A 53 15.30 -0.35 18.72
C ALA A 53 14.89 -1.17 17.50
N ALA A 54 15.43 -2.39 17.36
CA ALA A 54 15.04 -3.31 16.30
C ALA A 54 13.56 -3.71 16.37
N ASP A 55 13.01 -3.96 17.57
CA ASP A 55 11.58 -4.23 17.75
C ASP A 55 10.71 -3.03 17.34
N ALA A 56 11.15 -1.82 17.65
CA ALA A 56 10.47 -0.60 17.22
C ALA A 56 10.49 -0.45 15.69
N VAL A 57 11.62 -0.73 15.04
CA VAL A 57 11.75 -0.73 13.57
C VAL A 57 10.84 -1.79 12.95
N SER A 58 10.85 -3.01 13.48
CA SER A 58 9.99 -4.10 13.01
C SER A 58 8.50 -3.72 13.11
N LYS A 59 8.09 -3.15 14.25
CA LYS A 59 6.71 -2.65 14.44
C LYS A 59 6.35 -1.54 13.48
N ALA A 60 7.26 -0.59 13.23
CA ALA A 60 7.04 0.49 12.28
C ALA A 60 6.86 -0.04 10.85
N ARG A 61 7.73 -0.97 10.43
CA ARG A 61 7.66 -1.65 9.13
C ARG A 61 6.32 -2.37 8.96
N THR A 62 5.92 -3.20 9.91
CA THR A 62 4.62 -3.90 9.86
C THR A 62 3.45 -2.92 9.79
N THR A 63 3.49 -1.84 10.57
CA THR A 63 2.43 -0.82 10.55
C THR A 63 2.36 -0.13 9.19
N PHE A 64 3.50 0.20 8.59
CA PHE A 64 3.57 0.84 7.30
C PHE A 64 3.08 -0.08 6.17
N ALA A 65 3.54 -1.33 6.13
CA ALA A 65 3.08 -2.34 5.17
C ALA A 65 1.55 -2.58 5.26
N ASN A 66 0.99 -2.62 6.48
CA ASN A 66 -0.45 -2.74 6.68
C ASN A 66 -1.22 -1.54 6.13
N ARG A 67 -0.71 -0.32 6.32
CA ARG A 67 -1.32 0.91 5.77
C ARG A 67 -1.28 0.90 4.24
N LEU A 68 -0.17 0.50 3.64
CA LEU A 68 -0.05 0.36 2.19
C LEU A 68 -1.01 -0.72 1.65
N THR A 69 -1.12 -1.86 2.31
CA THR A 69 -2.08 -2.92 1.94
C THR A 69 -3.51 -2.43 1.98
N ASN A 70 -3.89 -1.71 3.04
CA ASN A 70 -5.22 -1.10 3.13
C ASN A 70 -5.44 -0.05 2.02
N HIS A 71 -4.42 0.73 1.68
CA HIS A 71 -4.49 1.71 0.61
C HIS A 71 -4.66 1.06 -0.76
N HIS A 72 -3.88 0.02 -1.07
CA HIS A 72 -4.02 -0.79 -2.29
C HIS A 72 -5.45 -1.31 -2.45
N ASN A 73 -6.01 -1.89 -1.38
CA ASN A 73 -7.38 -2.41 -1.38
C ASN A 73 -8.42 -1.28 -1.50
N GLY A 74 -8.17 -0.14 -0.86
CA GLY A 74 -9.01 1.06 -0.97
C GLY A 74 -9.10 1.59 -2.39
N ILE A 75 -7.98 1.65 -3.12
CA ILE A 75 -7.95 2.05 -4.53
C ILE A 75 -8.79 1.09 -5.37
N TYR A 76 -8.60 -0.23 -5.21
CA TYR A 76 -9.37 -1.23 -5.95
C TYR A 76 -10.88 -1.06 -5.73
N ASN A 77 -11.29 -0.92 -4.48
CA ASN A 77 -12.69 -0.76 -4.12
C ASN A 77 -13.27 0.54 -4.70
N ALA A 78 -12.54 1.65 -4.61
CA ALA A 78 -12.98 2.93 -5.18
C ALA A 78 -13.14 2.86 -6.70
N THR A 79 -12.18 2.26 -7.43
CA THR A 79 -12.29 2.08 -8.88
C THR A 79 -13.54 1.29 -9.27
N ASN A 80 -13.83 0.19 -8.55
CA ASN A 80 -15.01 -0.62 -8.82
C ASN A 80 -16.33 0.12 -8.52
N GLN A 81 -16.35 0.97 -7.48
CA GLN A 81 -17.52 1.80 -7.16
C GLN A 81 -17.76 2.85 -8.25
N LEU A 82 -16.70 3.48 -8.76
CA LEU A 82 -16.80 4.43 -9.88
C LEU A 82 -17.33 3.74 -11.15
N LYS A 83 -16.83 2.55 -11.47
CA LYS A 83 -17.32 1.74 -12.59
C LYS A 83 -18.81 1.40 -12.47
N ALA A 84 -19.24 0.99 -11.28
CA ALA A 84 -20.65 0.69 -11.03
C ALA A 84 -21.53 1.94 -11.17
N ALA A 85 -21.07 3.09 -10.66
CA ALA A 85 -21.79 4.34 -10.76
C ALA A 85 -21.92 4.83 -12.22
N ASP A 86 -20.83 4.79 -13.00
CA ASP A 86 -20.86 5.14 -14.43
C ASP A 86 -21.84 4.24 -15.21
N GLY A 87 -21.80 2.94 -14.96
CA GLY A 87 -22.73 1.98 -15.55
C GLY A 87 -24.20 2.27 -15.21
N ALA A 88 -24.49 2.67 -13.96
CA ALA A 88 -25.84 3.04 -13.55
C ALA A 88 -26.32 4.34 -14.23
N VAL A 89 -25.45 5.34 -14.37
CA VAL A 89 -25.78 6.60 -15.07
C VAL A 89 -26.02 6.34 -16.56
N ALA A 90 -25.20 5.51 -17.20
CA ALA A 90 -25.38 5.13 -18.60
C ALA A 90 -26.73 4.42 -18.83
N ALA A 91 -27.16 3.56 -17.89
CA ALA A 91 -28.45 2.89 -17.97
C ALA A 91 -29.66 3.84 -17.80
N CYS A 92 -29.51 4.92 -17.04
CA CYS A 92 -30.55 5.92 -16.81
C CYS A 92 -30.62 7.00 -17.91
N THR A 93 -29.67 7.03 -18.84
CA THR A 93 -29.66 8.01 -19.94
C THR A 93 -30.70 7.57 -20.99
N PRO A 94 -31.79 8.34 -21.23
CA PRO A 94 -32.76 7.98 -22.25
C PRO A 94 -32.09 7.85 -23.61
N LYS A 95 -32.44 6.81 -24.38
CA LYS A 95 -32.10 6.76 -25.81
C LYS A 95 -32.90 7.85 -26.53
N ASN A 96 -32.40 9.08 -26.54
CA ASN A 96 -32.91 10.10 -27.46
C ASN A 96 -32.41 9.75 -28.86
N GLY A 97 -33.21 8.95 -29.55
CA GLY A 97 -32.91 8.47 -30.89
C GLY A 97 -34.07 7.65 -31.43
N ASP A 98 -35.25 8.28 -31.51
CA ASP A 98 -36.30 7.98 -32.48
C ASP A 98 -37.15 9.27 -32.64
N SER A 99 -36.83 10.06 -33.64
CA SER A 99 -37.70 11.07 -34.29
C SER A 99 -37.24 11.24 -35.73
#